data_AF-A0AAI9X408-F1
#
_entry.id   AF-A0AAI9X408-F1
#
_cell.length_a   1.000
_cell.length_b   1.000
_cell.length_c   1.000
_cell.angle_alpha   90.00
_cell.angle_beta   90.00
_cell.angle_gamma   90.00
#
_symmetry.space_group_name_H-M   'P 1'
#
loop_
_entity.id
_entity.type
_entity.pdbx_description
1 polymer ?
#
loop_
_entity_poly.entity_id
_entity_poly.type
_entity_poly.pdbx_seq_one_letter_code
_entity_poly.pdbx_strand_id
1 'polypeptide(L)'
;MHKYSTETCQSLSVSDSETQIWRITVRRLAQKHDYLMNGIMALASMHIATSSEPAEALLYHDTGLQYYNRSLRPFRNEIDSITPQNCDAVFAHSIIMIAISIASPRLPVMKDECSSITDNIVVIFELLQGAKKILQVSQS
;
A
#
# COMPACT_ATOMS: atom_id res chain seq x y z
N MET A 1 -5.49 10.00 -8.41
CA MET A 1 -4.85 11.08 -7.62
C MET A 1 -5.81 11.96 -6.81
N HIS A 2 -6.95 12.41 -7.35
CA HIS A 2 -7.90 13.24 -6.58
C HIS A 2 -8.42 12.50 -5.33
N LYS A 3 -9.08 11.34 -5.51
CA LYS A 3 -9.57 10.47 -4.42
C LYS A 3 -8.52 10.18 -3.35
N TYR A 4 -7.25 10.02 -3.76
CA TYR A 4 -6.17 9.82 -2.80
C TYR A 4 -5.98 11.04 -1.90
N SER A 5 -5.84 12.22 -2.51
CA SER A 5 -5.47 13.46 -1.83
C SER A 5 -6.59 14.02 -0.96
N THR A 6 -7.84 13.71 -1.28
CA THR A 6 -9.02 14.17 -0.55
C THR A 6 -9.47 13.20 0.53
N GLU A 7 -9.53 11.90 0.22
CA GLU A 7 -10.24 10.92 1.05
C GLU A 7 -9.35 9.74 1.48
N THR A 8 -8.63 9.11 0.55
CA THR A 8 -7.88 7.86 0.86
C THR A 8 -6.75 8.08 1.86
N CYS A 9 -6.04 9.21 1.77
CA CYS A 9 -5.01 9.55 2.75
C CYS A 9 -5.57 9.76 4.17
N GLN A 10 -6.83 10.22 4.29
CA GLN A 10 -7.50 10.39 5.58
C GLN A 10 -7.84 9.02 6.17
N SER A 11 -8.35 8.09 5.36
CA SER A 11 -8.67 6.73 5.81
C SER A 11 -7.46 5.92 6.29
N LEU A 12 -6.25 6.30 5.87
CA LEU A 12 -4.98 5.70 6.32
C LEU A 12 -4.41 6.30 7.61
N SER A 13 -5.00 7.39 8.11
CA SER A 13 -4.42 8.21 9.17
C SER A 13 -5.28 8.16 10.43
N VAL A 14 -4.66 8.19 11.61
CA VAL A 14 -5.38 8.30 12.89
C VAL A 14 -5.34 9.72 13.47
N SER A 15 -4.59 10.63 12.84
CA SER A 15 -4.48 12.03 13.22
C SER A 15 -4.35 12.98 12.01
N ASP A 16 -4.59 14.27 12.24
CA ASP A 16 -4.43 15.31 11.21
C ASP A 16 -2.97 15.49 10.77
N SER A 17 -2.01 15.30 11.70
CA SER A 17 -0.59 15.38 11.39
C SER A 17 -0.17 14.24 10.45
N GLU A 18 -0.60 13.01 10.71
CA GLU A 18 -0.39 11.87 9.82
C GLU A 18 -1.08 12.07 8.47
N THR A 19 -2.30 12.60 8.46
CA THR A 19 -3.02 12.92 7.22
C THR A 19 -2.19 13.85 6.34
N GLN A 20 -1.53 14.84 6.93
CA GLN A 20 -0.67 15.75 6.20
C GLN A 20 0.59 15.05 5.63
N ILE A 21 1.17 14.10 6.37
CA ILE A 21 2.29 13.28 5.89
C ILE A 21 1.86 12.48 4.66
N TRP A 22 0.73 11.77 4.73
CA TRP A 22 0.21 10.99 3.60
C TRP A 22 -0.17 11.86 2.40
N ARG A 23 -0.85 12.99 2.65
CA ARG A 23 -1.33 13.89 1.60
C ARG A 23 -0.19 14.62 0.90
N ILE A 24 0.83 15.08 1.62
CA ILE A 24 1.90 15.92 1.06
C ILE A 24 3.18 15.14 0.85
N THR A 25 3.76 14.58 1.92
CA THR A 25 5.09 13.95 1.87
C THR A 25 5.05 12.68 1.04
N VAL A 26 4.15 11.75 1.34
CA VAL A 26 4.04 10.48 0.60
C VAL A 26 3.66 10.72 -0.86
N ARG A 27 2.77 11.68 -1.14
CA ARG A 27 2.47 12.11 -2.52
C ARG A 27 3.70 12.64 -3.25
N ARG A 28 4.55 13.44 -2.59
CA ARG A 28 5.81 13.95 -3.19
C ARG A 28 6.82 12.84 -3.43
N LEU A 29 6.92 11.87 -2.52
CA LEU A 29 7.74 10.67 -2.73
C LEU A 29 7.23 9.87 -3.93
N ALA A 30 5.91 9.71 -4.06
CA ALA A 30 5.30 9.01 -5.18
C ALA A 30 5.65 9.62 -6.55
N GLN A 31 5.81 10.94 -6.63
CA GLN A 31 6.24 11.61 -7.87
C GLN A 31 7.67 11.23 -8.30
N LYS A 32 8.49 10.70 -7.39
CA LYS A 32 9.88 10.28 -7.63
C LYS A 32 10.04 8.76 -7.74
N HIS A 33 9.07 8.00 -7.25
CA HIS A 33 9.14 6.56 -7.11
C HIS A 33 7.90 5.91 -7.72
N ASP A 34 8.03 5.34 -8.91
CA ASP A 34 6.91 4.77 -9.67
C ASP A 34 6.18 3.66 -8.92
N TYR A 35 6.88 2.82 -8.14
CA TYR A 35 6.22 1.79 -7.33
C TYR A 35 5.27 2.41 -6.31
N LEU A 36 5.68 3.48 -5.65
CA LEU A 36 4.87 4.17 -4.66
C LEU A 36 3.68 4.87 -5.32
N MET A 37 3.87 5.48 -6.49
CA MET A 37 2.76 6.05 -7.29
C MET A 37 1.73 4.97 -7.64
N ASN A 38 2.18 3.84 -8.15
CA ASN A 38 1.30 2.71 -8.47
C ASN A 38 0.58 2.19 -7.22
N GLY A 39 1.26 2.09 -6.07
CA GLY A 39 0.61 1.70 -4.80
C GLY A 39 -0.49 2.67 -4.36
N ILE A 40 -0.21 3.99 -4.39
CA ILE A 40 -1.19 5.02 -4.06
C ILE A 40 -2.42 4.95 -4.97
N MET A 41 -2.19 4.74 -6.27
CA MET A 41 -3.28 4.62 -7.25
C MET A 41 -4.08 3.33 -7.05
N ALA A 42 -3.41 2.23 -6.71
CA ALA A 42 -4.08 0.97 -6.38
C ALA A 42 -5.03 1.13 -5.19
N LEU A 43 -4.53 1.66 -4.08
CA LEU A 43 -5.33 1.88 -2.88
C LEU A 43 -6.48 2.85 -3.12
N ALA A 44 -6.23 3.95 -3.83
CA ALA A 44 -7.28 4.91 -4.17
C ALA A 44 -8.37 4.28 -5.04
N SER A 45 -8.01 3.43 -6.02
CA SER A 45 -8.97 2.73 -6.86
C SER A 45 -9.83 1.75 -6.04
N MET A 46 -9.21 0.98 -5.16
CA MET A 46 -9.93 0.06 -4.26
C MET A 46 -10.83 0.81 -3.27
N HIS A 47 -10.44 2.00 -2.82
CA HIS A 47 -11.29 2.84 -1.98
C HIS A 47 -12.47 3.47 -2.75
N ILE A 48 -12.36 3.72 -4.06
CA ILE A 48 -13.54 4.10 -4.86
C ILE A 48 -14.53 2.94 -4.88
N ALA A 49 -14.03 1.72 -5.11
CA ALA A 49 -14.86 0.51 -5.21
C ALA A 49 -15.76 0.28 -3.99
N THR A 50 -15.35 0.67 -2.78
CA THR A 50 -16.16 0.50 -1.55
C THR A 50 -17.41 1.38 -1.51
N SER A 51 -17.46 2.42 -2.35
CA SER A 51 -18.58 3.38 -2.44
C SER A 51 -19.28 3.37 -3.80
N SER A 52 -18.95 2.43 -4.67
CA SER A 52 -19.49 2.32 -6.03
C SER A 52 -20.59 1.27 -6.14
N GLU A 53 -21.43 1.42 -7.15
CA GLU A 53 -22.40 0.39 -7.55
C GLU A 53 -21.68 -0.92 -7.95
N PRO A 54 -22.30 -2.11 -7.80
CA PRO A 54 -21.59 -3.39 -7.91
C PRO A 54 -20.77 -3.60 -9.20
N ALA A 55 -21.30 -3.18 -10.35
CA ALA A 55 -20.59 -3.31 -11.63
C ALA A 55 -19.35 -2.39 -11.72
N GLU A 56 -19.46 -1.17 -11.22
CA GLU A 56 -18.35 -0.21 -11.18
C GLU A 56 -17.32 -0.59 -10.11
N ALA A 57 -17.77 -1.12 -8.97
CA ALA A 57 -16.91 -1.59 -7.90
C ALA A 57 -15.93 -2.67 -8.40
N LEU A 58 -16.41 -3.60 -9.22
CA LEU A 58 -15.55 -4.61 -9.87
C LEU A 58 -14.51 -3.97 -10.79
N LEU A 59 -14.92 -3.00 -11.62
CA LEU A 59 -13.99 -2.28 -12.52
C LEU A 59 -12.89 -1.53 -11.75
N TYR A 60 -13.25 -0.85 -10.67
CA TYR A 60 -12.29 -0.14 -9.82
C TYR A 60 -11.40 -1.09 -9.01
N HIS A 61 -11.91 -2.25 -8.61
CA HIS A 61 -11.10 -3.30 -8.00
C HIS A 61 -10.05 -3.85 -8.98
N ASP A 62 -10.45 -4.23 -10.19
CA ASP A 62 -9.55 -4.71 -11.25
C ASP A 62 -8.50 -3.66 -11.62
N THR A 63 -8.91 -2.39 -11.73
CA THR A 63 -8.01 -1.27 -11.96
C THR A 63 -7.00 -1.14 -10.82
N GLY A 64 -7.45 -1.28 -9.57
CA GLY A 64 -6.59 -1.29 -8.40
C GLY A 64 -5.56 -2.42 -8.43
N LEU A 65 -6.00 -3.63 -8.81
CA LEU A 65 -5.13 -4.80 -8.94
C LEU A 65 -4.06 -4.61 -10.04
N GLN A 66 -4.41 -3.97 -11.16
CA GLN A 66 -3.43 -3.64 -12.20
C GLN A 66 -2.33 -2.71 -11.68
N TYR A 67 -2.70 -1.66 -10.95
CA TYR A 67 -1.73 -0.76 -10.33
C TYR A 67 -0.88 -1.48 -9.28
N TYR A 68 -1.50 -2.29 -8.41
CA TYR A 68 -0.77 -3.08 -7.41
C TYR A 68 0.27 -3.99 -8.08
N ASN A 69 -0.11 -4.75 -9.10
CA ASN A 69 0.81 -5.63 -9.82
C ASN A 69 1.98 -4.87 -10.48
N ARG A 70 1.72 -3.65 -11.00
CA ARG A 70 2.77 -2.79 -11.56
C ARG A 70 3.76 -2.29 -10.51
N SER A 71 3.37 -2.18 -9.24
CA SER A 71 4.27 -1.73 -8.17
C SER A 71 5.21 -2.83 -7.68
N LEU A 72 4.81 -4.11 -7.77
CA LEU A 72 5.52 -5.23 -7.12
C LEU A 72 6.98 -5.39 -7.56
N ARG A 73 7.25 -5.43 -8.87
CA ARG A 73 8.60 -5.68 -9.38
C ARG A 73 9.55 -4.50 -9.07
N PRO A 74 9.22 -3.24 -9.38
CA PRO A 74 10.10 -2.13 -9.03
C PRO A 74 10.26 -1.97 -7.51
N PHE A 75 9.23 -2.26 -6.72
CA PHE A 75 9.33 -2.26 -5.25
C PHE A 75 10.32 -3.30 -4.72
N ARG A 76 10.29 -4.54 -5.23
CA ARG A 76 11.27 -5.59 -4.84
C ARG A 76 12.70 -5.16 -5.13
N ASN A 77 12.95 -4.56 -6.29
CA ASN A 77 14.28 -4.07 -6.64
C ASN A 77 14.80 -3.00 -5.64
N GLU A 78 13.91 -2.18 -5.10
CA GLU A 78 14.26 -1.12 -4.13
C GLU A 78 14.48 -1.69 -2.72
N ILE A 79 13.79 -2.78 -2.37
CA ILE A 79 14.05 -3.54 -1.12
C ILE A 79 15.45 -4.17 -1.14
N ASP A 80 15.89 -4.69 -2.29
CA ASP A 80 17.20 -5.34 -2.41
C ASP A 80 18.37 -4.34 -2.19
N SER A 81 18.10 -3.03 -2.26
CA SER A 81 19.08 -1.96 -2.08
C SER A 81 18.47 -0.73 -1.39
N ILE A 82 18.06 -0.88 -0.14
CA ILE A 82 17.56 0.25 0.67
C ILE A 82 18.71 1.24 0.98
N THR A 83 18.43 2.52 0.77
CA THR A 83 19.33 3.66 1.00
C THR A 83 18.60 4.77 1.77
N PRO A 84 19.33 5.72 2.38
CA PRO A 84 18.69 6.90 2.99
C PRO A 84 17.82 7.73 2.03
N GLN A 85 18.00 7.59 0.72
CA GLN A 85 17.27 8.34 -0.29
C GLN A 85 15.94 7.69 -0.68
N ASN A 86 15.78 6.36 -0.51
CA ASN A 86 14.57 5.63 -0.88
C ASN A 86 13.80 5.03 0.30
N CYS A 87 14.39 4.99 1.51
CA CYS A 87 13.82 4.27 2.66
C CYS A 87 12.42 4.76 3.03
N ASP A 88 12.16 6.07 2.99
CA ASP A 88 10.84 6.65 3.28
C ASP A 88 9.78 6.20 2.26
N ALA A 89 10.16 6.09 0.99
CA ALA A 89 9.26 5.66 -0.07
C ALA A 89 8.98 4.15 0.00
N VAL A 90 10.01 3.36 0.29
CA VAL A 90 9.89 1.91 0.54
C VAL A 90 8.98 1.65 1.75
N PHE A 91 9.19 2.39 2.83
CA PHE A 91 8.37 2.29 4.04
C PHE A 91 6.91 2.67 3.78
N ALA A 92 6.65 3.82 3.14
CA ALA A 92 5.29 4.25 2.80
C ALA A 92 4.58 3.23 1.89
N HIS A 93 5.29 2.67 0.90
CA HIS A 93 4.70 1.65 0.02
C HIS A 93 4.37 0.36 0.77
N SER A 94 5.19 -0.03 1.74
CA SER A 94 4.96 -1.21 2.58
C SER A 94 3.64 -1.08 3.36
N ILE A 95 3.38 0.08 3.95
CA ILE A 95 2.11 0.37 4.64
C ILE A 95 0.93 0.31 3.66
N ILE A 96 1.08 0.86 2.45
CA ILE A 96 0.04 0.78 1.42
C ILE A 96 -0.26 -0.68 1.05
N MET A 97 0.77 -1.52 0.87
CA MET A 97 0.59 -2.94 0.57
C MET A 97 -0.13 -3.68 1.71
N ILE A 98 0.18 -3.37 2.97
CA ILE A 98 -0.52 -3.91 4.14
C ILE A 98 -2.00 -3.50 4.10
N ALA A 99 -2.29 -2.21 3.91
CA ALA A 99 -3.66 -1.70 3.84
C ALA A 99 -4.46 -2.36 2.71
N ILE A 100 -3.86 -2.49 1.52
CA ILE A 100 -4.45 -3.18 0.37
C ILE A 100 -4.74 -4.66 0.68
N SER A 101 -3.80 -5.36 1.34
CA SER A 101 -3.96 -6.78 1.70
C SER A 101 -5.08 -7.00 2.72
N ILE A 102 -5.21 -6.10 3.71
CA ILE A 102 -6.31 -6.12 4.69
C ILE A 102 -7.65 -5.82 4.01
N ALA A 103 -7.68 -4.81 3.13
CA ALA A 103 -8.90 -4.38 2.46
C ALA A 103 -9.37 -5.34 1.36
N SER A 104 -8.49 -6.20 0.85
CA SER A 104 -8.81 -7.13 -0.24
C SER A 104 -8.35 -8.56 0.06
N PRO A 105 -9.15 -9.35 0.80
CA PRO A 105 -8.85 -10.76 1.09
C PRO A 105 -8.82 -11.67 -0.16
N ARG A 106 -9.13 -11.13 -1.35
CA ARG A 106 -9.05 -11.83 -2.65
C ARG A 106 -7.73 -11.57 -3.40
N LEU A 107 -6.81 -10.80 -2.84
CA LEU A 107 -5.47 -10.66 -3.43
C LEU A 107 -4.77 -12.02 -3.38
N PRO A 108 -4.26 -12.53 -4.52
CA PRO A 108 -3.51 -13.77 -4.53
C PRO A 108 -2.13 -13.48 -3.94
N VAL A 109 -2.04 -13.41 -2.61
CA VAL A 109 -0.77 -13.50 -1.90
C VAL A 109 -0.35 -14.96 -2.01
N MET A 110 0.30 -15.26 -3.13
CA MET A 110 0.69 -16.60 -3.57
C MET A 110 -0.52 -17.50 -3.87
N LYS A 111 -0.56 -18.01 -5.11
CA LYS A 111 -1.50 -19.06 -5.49
C LYS A 111 -1.26 -20.28 -4.61
N ASP A 112 -2.14 -20.49 -3.64
CA ASP A 112 -2.66 -21.82 -3.39
C ASP A 112 -4.15 -21.69 -3.06
N GLU A 113 -4.98 -22.52 -3.67
CA GLU A 113 -6.44 -22.35 -3.77
C GLU A 113 -7.20 -22.55 -2.44
N CYS A 114 -6.54 -22.35 -1.30
CA CYS A 114 -7.13 -22.50 0.02
C CYS A 114 -6.46 -21.62 1.09
N SER A 115 -6.03 -20.39 0.79
CA SER A 115 -5.51 -19.51 1.84
C SER A 115 -6.66 -18.99 2.71
N SER A 116 -6.81 -19.57 3.90
CA SER A 116 -7.79 -19.19 4.91
C SER A 116 -7.51 -17.75 5.38
N ILE A 117 -8.52 -17.07 5.94
CA ILE A 117 -8.38 -15.77 6.61
C ILE A 117 -7.21 -15.75 7.63
N THR A 118 -6.85 -16.92 8.17
CA THR A 118 -5.70 -17.12 9.06
C THR A 118 -4.34 -16.90 8.40
N ASP A 119 -4.19 -17.18 7.11
CA ASP A 119 -2.91 -17.01 6.40
C ASP A 119 -2.63 -15.51 6.16
N ASN A 120 -3.69 -14.73 5.92
CA ASN A 120 -3.60 -13.26 5.88
C ASN A 120 -3.18 -12.67 7.23
N ILE A 121 -3.60 -13.28 8.34
CA ILE A 121 -3.17 -12.88 9.68
C ILE A 121 -1.67 -13.15 9.87
N VAL A 122 -1.15 -14.29 9.41
CA VAL A 122 0.29 -14.61 9.47
C VAL A 122 1.11 -13.59 8.67
N VAL A 123 0.67 -13.24 7.46
CA VAL A 123 1.31 -12.21 6.63
C VAL A 123 1.31 -10.83 7.31
N ILE A 124 0.21 -10.44 7.96
CA ILE A 124 0.14 -9.20 8.75
C ILE A 124 1.16 -9.24 9.90
N PHE A 125 1.30 -10.36 10.60
CA PHE A 125 2.31 -10.51 11.67
C PHE A 125 3.75 -10.45 11.16
N GLU A 126 4.05 -11.05 10.00
CA GLU A 126 5.38 -10.97 9.38
C GLU A 126 5.71 -9.53 8.93
N LEU A 127 4.73 -8.82 8.37
CA LEU A 127 4.87 -7.42 7.97
C LEU A 127 5.09 -6.49 9.18
N LEU A 128 4.38 -6.72 10.28
CA LEU A 128 4.60 -6.01 11.55
C LEU A 128 6.00 -6.28 12.13
N GLN A 129 6.52 -7.50 12.01
CA GLN A 129 7.89 -7.84 12.41
C GLN A 129 8.95 -7.14 11.54
N GLY A 130 8.70 -6.99 10.24
CA GLY A 130 9.54 -6.20 9.34
C GLY A 130 9.58 -4.73 9.74
N ALA A 131 8.41 -4.11 10.00
CA ALA A 131 8.31 -2.73 10.46
C ALA A 131 9.04 -2.49 11.80
N LYS A 132 8.97 -3.45 12.72
CA LYS A 132 9.71 -3.40 14.00
C LYS A 132 11.23 -3.39 13.79
N LYS A 133 11.76 -4.19 12.85
CA LYS A 133 13.20 -4.21 12.54
C LYS A 133 13.66 -2.87 11.94
N ILE A 134 12.85 -2.27 11.06
CA ILE A 134 13.14 -0.97 10.45
C ILE A 134 13.24 0.13 11.53
N LEU A 135 12.30 0.14 12.49
CA LEU A 135 12.30 1.09 13.61
C LEU A 135 13.52 0.94 14.53
N GLN A 136 14.02 -0.28 14.74
CA GLN A 136 15.22 -0.50 15.55
C GLN A 136 16.48 0.00 14.86
N VAL A 137 16.56 -0.15 13.53
CA VAL A 137 17.70 0.34 12.74
C VAL A 137 17.69 1.86 12.60
N SER A 138 16.53 2.51 12.51
CA SER A 138 16.47 3.97 12.38
C SER A 138 16.84 4.74 13.66
N GLN A 139 16.96 4.04 14.78
CA GLN A 139 17.32 4.59 16.10
C GLN A 139 18.78 4.30 16.49
N SER A 140 19.53 3.62 15.62
CA SER A 140 20.96 3.30 15.78
C SER A 140 21.83 4.22 14.92
#